data_AF-A0A8J4X2C0-F1
#
_entry.id   AF-A0A8J4X2C0-F1
#
_cell.length_a   1.000
_cell.length_b   1.000
_cell.length_c   1.000
_cell.angle_alpha   90.00
_cell.angle_beta   90.00
_cell.angle_gamma   90.00
#
_symmetry.space_group_name_H-M   'P 1'
#
loop_
_entity.id
_entity.type
_entity.pdbx_description
1 polymer ?
#
loop_
_entity_poly.entity_id
_entity_poly.type
_entity_poly.pdbx_seq_one_letter_code
_entity_poly.pdbx_strand_id
1 'polypeptide(L)' 'FSCNCPPQYTGTLCESKVSACVPTPCRNRGECKAVGNTFLCGCPKGFTGL' A
#
# COMPACT_ATOMS: atom_id res chain seq x y z
N PHE A 1 -24.87 -1.88 2.53
CA PHE A 1 -24.37 -0.65 3.16
C PHE A 1 -22.86 -0.63 2.97
N SER A 2 -22.34 0.38 2.29
CA SER A 2 -20.90 0.60 2.09
C SER A 2 -20.63 2.09 2.29
N CYS A 3 -19.73 2.42 3.20
CA CYS A 3 -19.35 3.81 3.47
C CYS A 3 -18.36 4.33 2.40
N ASN A 4 -18.53 5.60 2.00
CA ASN A 4 -17.49 6.30 1.25
C ASN A 4 -16.37 6.67 2.22
N CYS A 5 -15.27 5.93 2.17
CA CYS A 5 -14.15 6.14 3.06
C CYS A 5 -13.31 7.35 2.66
N PRO A 6 -12.79 8.12 3.63
CA PRO A 6 -11.82 9.17 3.34
C PRO A 6 -10.55 8.58 2.71
N PRO A 7 -9.80 9.38 1.95
CA PRO A 7 -8.51 8.94 1.40
C PRO A 7 -7.62 8.46 2.55
N GLN A 8 -7.08 7.26 2.37
CA GLN A 8 -6.33 6.49 3.35
C GLN A 8 -7.14 5.60 4.33
N TYR A 9 -8.43 5.35 4.10
CA TYR A 9 -9.22 4.37 4.87
C TYR A 9 -10.01 3.41 3.97
N THR A 10 -10.20 2.19 4.45
CA THR A 10 -10.85 1.05 3.77
C THR A 10 -11.54 0.15 4.80
N GLY A 11 -12.28 -0.85 4.34
CA GLY A 11 -13.18 -1.66 5.16
C GLY A 11 -14.64 -1.25 4.99
N THR A 12 -15.56 -2.06 5.51
CA THR A 12 -17.01 -1.82 5.34
C THR A 12 -17.46 -0.56 6.09
N LEU A 13 -16.75 -0.22 7.16
CA LEU A 13 -16.96 0.94 8.03
C LEU A 13 -15.75 1.89 8.05
N CYS A 14 -14.84 1.77 7.08
CA CYS A 14 -13.59 2.55 7.04
C CYS A 14 -12.70 2.36 8.28
N GLU A 15 -12.80 1.20 8.91
CA GLU A 15 -12.10 0.84 10.14
C GLU A 15 -10.61 0.54 9.91
N SER A 16 -10.23 0.21 8.68
CA SER A 16 -8.86 -0.12 8.30
C SER A 16 -8.20 1.07 7.62
N LYS A 17 -7.00 1.45 8.07
CA LYS A 17 -6.19 2.42 7.33
C LYS A 17 -5.70 1.76 6.04
N VAL A 18 -5.91 2.42 4.90
CA VAL A 18 -5.31 2.01 3.62
C VAL A 18 -3.81 2.09 3.82
N SER A 19 -3.18 0.93 3.72
CA SER A 19 -1.74 0.82 3.72
C SER A 19 -1.18 1.69 2.59
N ALA A 20 -0.03 2.33 2.82
CA ALA A 20 0.70 3.05 1.77
C ALA A 20 1.04 2.14 0.56
N CYS A 21 0.92 0.82 0.73
CA CYS A 21 1.01 -0.19 -0.31
C CYS A 21 -0.27 -0.43 -1.12
N VAL A 22 -1.35 0.34 -0.93
CA VAL A 22 -2.61 0.15 -1.65
C VAL A 22 -3.06 1.46 -2.32
N PRO A 23 -3.36 1.45 -3.63
CA PRO A 23 -3.18 0.33 -4.56
C PRO A 23 -1.68 0.03 -4.76
N THR A 24 -1.31 -1.25 -4.95
CA THR A 24 0.09 -1.73 -5.05
C THR A 24 0.97 -0.78 -5.87
N PRO A 25 1.76 0.10 -5.21
CA PRO A 25 2.52 1.13 -5.91
C PRO A 25 3.78 0.50 -6.55
N CYS A 26 4.24 -0.62 -6.00
CA CYS A 26 5.39 -1.35 -6.50
C CYS A 26 5.04 -2.08 -7.79
N ARG A 27 5.69 -1.69 -8.89
CA ARG A 27 5.61 -2.40 -10.17
C ARG A 27 6.49 -3.66 -10.17
N ASN A 28 6.29 -4.51 -11.17
CA ASN A 28 7.08 -5.72 -11.42
C ASN A 28 7.07 -6.75 -10.27
N ARG A 29 5.94 -6.87 -9.56
CA ARG A 29 5.81 -7.73 -8.36
C ARG A 29 6.83 -7.39 -7.26
N GLY A 30 7.22 -6.12 -7.15
CA GLY A 30 8.01 -5.64 -6.02
C GLY A 30 7.27 -5.84 -4.70
N GLU A 31 7.99 -6.25 -3.65
CA GLU A 31 7.45 -6.45 -2.32
C GLU A 31 7.21 -5.09 -1.66
N CYS A 32 5.95 -4.69 -1.51
CA CYS A 32 5.63 -3.43 -0.86
C CYS A 32 5.68 -3.58 0.66
N LYS A 33 6.51 -2.76 1.31
CA LYS A 33 6.56 -2.61 2.77
C LYS A 33 6.06 -1.23 3.16
N ALA A 34 4.96 -1.19 3.90
CA ALA A 34 4.53 0.05 4.55
C ALA A 34 5.50 0.36 5.71
N VAL A 35 6.09 1.55 5.69
CA VAL A 35 7.02 2.03 6.70
C VAL A 35 6.48 3.35 7.24
N GLY A 36 5.77 3.27 8.37
CA GLY A 36 5.08 4.41 8.97
C GLY A 36 4.00 4.98 8.03
N ASN A 37 4.14 6.24 7.65
CA ASN A 37 3.23 6.92 6.70
C ASN A 37 3.67 6.81 5.24
N THR A 38 4.79 6.13 4.94
CA THR A 38 5.30 5.93 3.59
C THR A 38 5.33 4.45 3.21
N PHE A 39 5.62 4.16 1.95
CA PHE A 39 5.86 2.81 1.46
C PHE A 39 7.28 2.71 0.89
N LEU A 40 7.88 1.53 1.03
CA LEU A 40 9.13 1.15 0.40
C LEU A 40 8.86 -0.06 -0.49
N CYS A 41 9.36 0.00 -1.71
CA CYS A 41 9.29 -1.13 -2.64
C CYS A 41 10.59 -1.93 -2.56
N GLY A 42 10.52 -3.11 -1.95
CA GLY A 42 11.58 -4.10 -2.00
C GLY A 42 11.61 -4.77 -3.36
N CYS A 43 12.65 -4.50 -4.14
CA CYS A 43 12.89 -5.24 -5.37
C CYS A 43 13.44 -6.65 -5.05
N PRO A 44 12.95 -7.73 -5.68
CA PRO A 44 13.51 -9.08 -5.50
C PRO A 44 14.98 -9.14 -5.98
N LYS A 45 15.78 -10.08 -5.43
CA LYS A 45 17.22 -10.22 -5.76
C LYS A 45 17.45 -10.18 -7.28
N GLY A 46 18.18 -9.17 -7.74
CA GLY A 46 18.46 -8.92 -9.16
C GLY A 46 17.76 -7.69 -9.76
N PHE A 47 16.80 -7.09 -9.04
CA PHE A 47 16.19 -5.82 -9.42
C PHE A 47 16.75 -4.69 -8.55
N THR A 48 17.26 -3.64 -9.18
CA THR A 48 17.63 -2.39 -8.53
C THR A 48 16.53 -1.36 -8.79
N GLY A 49 15.95 -0.81 -7.72
CA GLY A 49 15.02 0.32 -7.79
C GLY A 49 15.35 1.27 -6.63
N LEU A 50 15.55 2.55 -6.97
CA LEU A 50 15.90 3.64 -6.06
C LEU A 50 14.71 4.03 -5.16
#